data_AF-A3DL96-F1
#
_entry.id   AF-A3DL96-F1
#
_cell.length_a   1.000
_cell.length_b   1.000
_cell.length_c   1.000
_cell.angle_alpha   90.00
_cell.angle_beta   90.00
_cell.angle_gamma   90.00
#
_symmetry.space_group_name_H-M   'P 1'
#
loop_
_entity.id
_entity.type
_entity.pdbx_description
1 polymer ?
#
loop_
_entity_poly.entity_id
_entity_poly.type
_entity_poly.pdbx_seq_one_letter_code
_entity_poly.pdbx_strand_id
1 'polypeptide(L)'
;MPRVKKVVYEDQEVVVALAPRDEELPEMVLETIKEKGRPMFFDELVREFSGIAGEDRLRKAVNHLLALGAIIEFPDGSLGTPDMKWKPRKTRRRRRRRTPRLMSDIAMPKTYYRPPEQ
;
A
#
# COMPACT_ATOMS: atom_id res chain seq x y z
N MET A 1 21.27 4.11 13.38
CA MET A 1 21.83 4.41 12.04
C MET A 1 21.17 5.69 11.54
N PRO A 2 21.94 6.69 11.08
CA PRO A 2 21.37 7.99 10.75
C PRO A 2 20.65 7.93 9.40
N ARG A 3 19.42 8.43 9.37
CA ARG A 3 18.58 8.57 8.17
C ARG A 3 19.25 9.59 7.24
N VAL A 4 19.89 9.15 6.15
CA VAL A 4 20.35 10.07 5.11
C VAL A 4 19.14 10.45 4.25
N LYS A 5 18.31 11.36 4.78
CA LYS A 5 17.33 12.08 3.98
C LYS A 5 18.13 13.06 3.11
N LYS A 6 18.09 12.92 1.79
CA LYS A 6 18.48 14.02 0.89
C LYS A 6 17.33 15.03 0.90
N VAL A 7 17.27 15.83 1.96
CA VAL A 7 16.34 16.95 2.11
C VAL A 7 16.79 18.01 1.11
N VAL A 8 16.01 18.22 0.06
CA VAL A 8 16.20 19.33 -0.86
C VAL A 8 15.15 20.38 -0.47
N TYR A 9 15.58 21.28 0.41
CA TYR A 9 14.91 22.51 0.85
C TYR A 9 13.59 22.36 1.62
N GLU A 10 13.61 22.77 2.89
CA GLU A 10 12.41 23.16 3.64
C GLU A 10 12.23 24.66 3.44
N ASP A 11 11.25 25.05 2.63
CA ASP A 11 10.55 26.30 2.86
C ASP A 11 9.08 26.09 2.49
N GLN A 12 8.23 26.90 3.09
CA GLN A 12 6.78 26.87 2.88
C GLN A 12 6.47 26.83 1.37
N GLU A 13 5.65 25.87 0.91
CA GLU A 13 5.28 25.58 -0.49
C GLU A 13 6.03 24.40 -1.18
N VAL A 14 5.30 23.29 -1.35
CA VAL A 14 5.55 22.17 -2.29
C VAL A 14 6.88 21.43 -2.17
N VAL A 15 6.85 20.25 -1.52
CA VAL A 15 7.98 19.30 -1.50
C VAL A 15 8.03 18.51 -2.82
N VAL A 16 9.01 18.79 -3.68
CA VAL A 16 9.31 17.97 -4.87
C VAL A 16 10.23 16.83 -4.45
N ALA A 17 9.65 15.68 -4.10
CA ALA A 17 10.38 14.45 -3.86
C ALA A 17 10.38 13.57 -5.12
N LEU A 18 11.48 12.84 -5.35
CA LEU A 18 11.46 11.72 -6.31
C LEU A 18 10.36 10.75 -5.87
N ALA A 19 9.49 10.37 -6.81
CA ALA A 19 8.46 9.39 -6.52
C ALA A 19 9.14 8.10 -6.01
N PRO A 20 8.62 7.48 -4.94
CA PRO A 20 9.19 6.23 -4.45
C PRO A 20 9.15 5.18 -5.55
N ARG A 21 10.20 4.36 -5.59
CA ARG A 21 10.23 3.21 -6.50
C ARG A 21 9.12 2.25 -6.10
N ASP A 22 8.60 1.50 -7.08
CA ASP A 22 7.49 0.57 -6.83
C ASP A 22 7.83 -0.49 -5.75
N GLU A 23 9.13 -0.76 -5.54
CA GLU A 23 9.67 -1.64 -4.51
C GLU A 23 9.64 -1.03 -3.09
N GLU A 24 9.72 0.31 -2.97
CA GLU A 24 9.80 1.04 -1.70
C GLU A 24 8.41 1.41 -1.15
N LEU A 25 7.42 1.50 -2.04
CA LEU A 25 6.05 1.90 -1.69
C LEU A 25 5.39 0.98 -0.63
N PRO A 26 5.54 -0.36 -0.66
CA PRO A 26 5.03 -1.24 0.39
C PRO A 26 5.59 -0.90 1.78
N GLU A 27 6.89 -0.62 1.90
CA GLU A 27 7.52 -0.31 3.17
C GLU A 27 6.99 1.02 3.73
N MET A 28 6.89 2.05 2.90
CA MET A 28 6.32 3.34 3.30
C MET A 28 4.88 3.23 3.79
N VAL A 29 4.06 2.40 3.13
CA VAL A 29 2.67 2.15 3.55
C VAL A 29 2.63 1.47 4.92
N LEU A 30 3.48 0.47 5.14
CA LEU A 30 3.57 -0.24 6.41
C LEU A 30 4.03 0.69 7.55
N GLU A 31 5.05 1.50 7.31
CA GLU A 31 5.53 2.50 8.28
C GLU A 31 4.44 3.52 8.61
N THR A 32 3.74 4.04 7.61
CA THR A 32 2.64 4.99 7.81
C THR A 32 1.55 4.41 8.73
N ILE A 33 1.15 3.15 8.50
CA ILE A 33 0.17 2.46 9.34
C ILE A 33 0.69 2.31 10.78
N LYS A 34 1.96 1.94 10.95
CA LYS A 34 2.60 1.81 12.27
C LYS A 34 2.69 3.16 13.00
N GLU A 35 3.10 4.22 12.32
CA GLU A 35 3.23 5.57 12.87
C GLU A 35 1.88 6.14 13.34
N LYS A 36 0.79 5.88 12.60
CA LYS A 36 -0.56 6.28 13.02
C LYS A 36 -1.06 5.48 14.23
N GLY A 37 -0.48 4.31 14.50
CA GLY A 37 -0.83 3.46 15.65
C GLY A 37 -2.24 2.88 15.61
N ARG A 38 -2.93 2.95 14.46
CA ARG A 38 -4.31 2.46 14.27
C ARG A 38 -4.50 1.91 12.86
N PRO A 39 -5.41 0.96 12.66
CA PRO A 39 -5.83 0.59 11.32
C PRO A 39 -6.42 1.78 10.55
N MET A 40 -6.13 1.81 9.26
CA MET A 40 -6.53 2.86 8.34
C MET A 40 -7.37 2.29 7.20
N PHE A 41 -8.39 3.01 6.78
CA PHE A 41 -9.10 2.66 5.55
C PHE A 41 -8.23 2.95 4.33
N PHE A 42 -8.47 2.21 3.24
CA PHE A 42 -7.75 2.46 2.00
C PHE A 42 -7.93 3.90 1.50
N ASP A 43 -9.12 4.49 1.64
CA ASP A 43 -9.37 5.87 1.23
C ASP A 43 -8.55 6.88 2.07
N GLU A 44 -8.25 6.55 3.34
CA GLU A 44 -7.34 7.34 4.17
C GLU A 44 -5.91 7.22 3.67
N LEU A 45 -5.47 6.00 3.32
CA LEU A 45 -4.15 5.80 2.70
C LEU A 45 -4.04 6.55 1.36
N VAL A 46 -5.07 6.54 0.51
CA VAL A 46 -5.06 7.29 -0.76
C VAL A 46 -4.89 8.79 -0.52
N ARG A 47 -5.51 9.33 0.53
CA ARG A 47 -5.34 10.75 0.90
C ARG A 47 -3.94 11.03 1.42
N GLU A 48 -3.41 10.20 2.30
CA GLU A 48 -2.06 10.36 2.87
C GLU A 48 -0.97 10.27 1.79
N PHE A 49 -1.16 9.39 0.80
CA PHE A 49 -0.22 9.19 -0.31
C PHE A 49 -0.55 10.05 -1.55
N SER A 50 -1.53 10.94 -1.46
CA SER A 50 -1.85 11.84 -2.57
C SER A 50 -0.66 12.76 -2.86
N GLY A 51 -0.21 12.79 -4.12
CA GLY A 51 1.02 13.50 -4.53
C GLY A 51 2.31 12.68 -4.39
N ILE A 52 2.30 11.55 -3.68
CA ILE A 52 3.45 10.64 -3.56
C ILE A 52 3.32 9.47 -4.54
N ALA A 53 2.15 8.81 -4.53
CA ALA A 53 1.88 7.65 -5.35
C ALA A 53 0.45 7.67 -5.90
N GLY A 54 0.28 7.15 -7.12
CA GLY A 54 -1.04 6.97 -7.71
C GLY A 54 -1.82 5.84 -7.01
N GLU A 55 -3.15 5.92 -7.01
CA GLU A 55 -4.02 4.95 -6.35
C GLU A 55 -3.75 3.50 -6.81
N ASP A 56 -3.44 3.28 -8.10
CA ASP A 56 -3.15 1.93 -8.61
C ASP A 56 -1.89 1.33 -8.01
N ARG A 57 -0.82 2.14 -7.88
CA ARG A 57 0.43 1.71 -7.24
C ARG A 57 0.22 1.43 -5.76
N LEU A 58 -0.53 2.30 -5.08
CA LEU A 58 -0.91 2.10 -3.69
C LEU A 58 -1.75 0.82 -3.50
N ARG A 59 -2.63 0.51 -4.44
CA ARG A 59 -3.42 -0.72 -4.43
C ARG A 59 -2.52 -1.96 -4.54
N LYS A 60 -1.55 -1.96 -5.46
CA LYS A 60 -0.57 -3.04 -5.61
C LYS A 60 0.26 -3.23 -4.34
N ALA A 61 0.79 -2.14 -3.77
CA ALA A 61 1.57 -2.17 -2.54
C ALA A 61 0.78 -2.75 -1.36
N VAL A 62 -0.46 -2.28 -1.14
CA VAL A 62 -1.33 -2.83 -0.08
C VAL A 62 -1.65 -4.31 -0.31
N ASN A 63 -1.95 -4.70 -1.55
CA ASN A 63 -2.23 -6.11 -1.86
C ASN A 63 -1.01 -7.01 -1.65
N HIS A 64 0.19 -6.48 -1.91
CA HIS A 64 1.45 -7.17 -1.63
C HIS A 64 1.65 -7.36 -0.12
N LEU A 65 1.46 -6.31 0.68
CA LEU A 65 1.55 -6.42 2.14
C LEU A 65 0.51 -7.38 2.74
N LEU A 66 -0.72 -7.41 2.19
CA LEU A 66 -1.73 -8.38 2.56
C LEU A 66 -1.32 -9.82 2.22
N ALA A 67 -0.70 -10.03 1.05
CA ALA A 67 -0.20 -11.34 0.64
C ALA A 67 0.98 -11.81 1.51
N LEU A 68 1.84 -10.89 1.95
CA LEU A 68 2.94 -11.17 2.88
C LEU A 68 2.46 -11.37 4.34
N GLY A 69 1.21 -11.06 4.66
CA GLY A 69 0.70 -11.09 6.04
C GLY A 69 1.26 -9.96 6.93
N ALA A 70 1.96 -8.99 6.36
CA ALA A 70 2.52 -7.84 7.09
C ALA A 70 1.42 -6.88 7.58
N ILE A 71 0.29 -6.86 6.88
CA ILE A 71 -0.95 -6.19 7.30
C ILE A 71 -2.13 -7.14 7.14
N ILE A 72 -3.19 -6.90 7.91
CA ILE A 72 -4.46 -7.60 7.86
C ILE A 72 -5.61 -6.63 7.59
N GLU A 73 -6.67 -7.16 6.98
CA GLU A 73 -7.94 -6.44 6.82
C GLU A 73 -8.85 -6.78 8.02
N PHE A 74 -9.25 -5.75 8.77
CA PHE A 74 -10.19 -5.86 9.88
C PHE A 74 -11.64 -5.99 9.39
N PRO A 75 -12.59 -6.40 10.24
CA PRO A 75 -13.99 -6.61 9.85
C PRO A 75 -14.71 -5.39 9.25
N ASP A 76 -14.27 -4.17 9.59
CA ASP A 76 -14.78 -2.92 9.04
C ASP A 76 -14.16 -2.53 7.69
N GLY A 77 -13.14 -3.27 7.22
CA GLY A 77 -12.39 -2.98 6.01
C GLY A 77 -11.21 -2.03 6.21
N SER A 78 -10.83 -1.75 7.46
CA SER A 78 -9.59 -1.05 7.79
C SER A 78 -8.39 -1.99 7.68
N LEU A 79 -7.21 -1.43 7.42
CA LEU A 79 -5.95 -2.12 7.20
C LEU A 79 -5.00 -1.78 8.34
N GLY A 80 -4.49 -2.78 9.04
CA GLY A 80 -3.55 -2.57 10.15
C GLY A 80 -2.58 -3.73 10.29
N THR A 81 -1.57 -3.58 11.15
CA THR A 81 -0.66 -4.70 11.46
C THR A 81 -1.38 -5.77 12.29
N PRO A 82 -0.95 -7.04 12.23
CA PRO A 82 -1.53 -8.13 13.02
C PRO A 82 -1.58 -7.85 14.53
N ASP A 83 -0.59 -7.11 15.05
CA ASP A 83 -0.46 -6.80 16.47
C ASP A 83 -1.43 -5.71 16.97
N MET A 84 -2.16 -5.04 16.07
CA MET A 84 -3.07 -3.96 16.45
C MET A 84 -4.40 -4.47 17.00
N LYS A 85 -4.77 -4.00 18.18
CA LYS A 85 -6.11 -4.20 18.74
C LYS A 85 -7.03 -3.07 18.30
N TRP A 86 -7.93 -3.35 17.35
CA TRP A 86 -8.86 -2.36 16.82
C TRP A 86 -10.32 -2.73 17.09
N LYS A 87 -11.05 -1.77 17.67
CA LYS A 87 -12.50 -1.84 17.81
C LYS A 87 -13.12 -1.04 16.66
N PRO A 88 -13.88 -1.68 15.74
CA PRO A 88 -14.44 -0.99 14.60
C PRO A 88 -15.39 0.12 15.05
N ARG A 89 -15.12 1.37 14.63
CA ARG A 89 -15.95 2.54 15.00
C ARG A 89 -17.27 2.59 14.24
N LYS A 90 -17.34 1.98 13.06
CA LYS A 90 -18.55 1.88 12.22
C LYS A 90 -18.55 0.56 11.47
N THR A 91 -19.67 -0.17 11.50
CA THR A 91 -19.89 -1.36 10.68
C THR A 91 -20.16 -0.94 9.22
N ARG A 92 -19.14 -0.41 8.54
CA ARG A 92 -19.24 -0.17 7.10
C ARG A 92 -19.01 -1.52 6.43
N ARG A 93 -20.08 -2.29 6.16
CA ARG A 93 -19.99 -3.52 5.38
C ARG A 93 -19.39 -3.17 4.01
N ARG A 94 -18.11 -3.42 3.83
CA ARG A 94 -17.47 -3.27 2.53
C ARG A 94 -18.06 -4.33 1.60
N ARG A 95 -18.45 -3.93 0.39
CA ARG A 95 -19.16 -4.81 -0.55
C ARG A 95 -18.28 -5.93 -1.12
N ARG A 96 -16.94 -5.82 -1.07
CA ARG A 96 -15.97 -6.81 -1.60
C ARG A 96 -14.66 -6.82 -0.79
N ARG A 97 -14.14 -8.01 -0.46
CA ARG A 97 -12.80 -8.21 0.14
C ARG A 97 -11.70 -7.96 -0.89
N ARG A 98 -10.52 -7.52 -0.44
CA ARG A 98 -9.35 -7.46 -1.33
C ARG A 98 -8.84 -8.86 -1.65
N THR A 99 -8.35 -9.05 -2.87
CA THR A 99 -7.65 -10.28 -3.26
C THR A 99 -6.15 -10.05 -3.02
N PRO A 100 -5.53 -10.69 -2.01
CA PRO A 100 -4.09 -10.60 -1.80
C PRO A 100 -3.37 -11.19 -3.02
N ARG A 101 -2.37 -10.47 -3.52
CA ARG A 101 -1.53 -10.89 -4.67
C ARG A 101 -0.14 -10.33 -4.47
N LEU A 102 0.90 -11.14 -4.70
CA LEU A 102 2.27 -10.67 -4.66
C LEU A 102 2.56 -9.83 -5.90
N MET A 103 3.42 -8.80 -5.77
CA MET A 103 3.80 -7.96 -6.90
C MET A 103 4.62 -8.71 -7.96
N SER A 104 5.34 -9.76 -7.58
CA SER A 104 6.06 -10.69 -8.47
C SER A 104 5.13 -11.34 -9.50
N ASP A 105 3.89 -11.62 -9.14
CA ASP A 105 2.93 -12.36 -9.99
C ASP A 105 2.33 -11.47 -11.10
N ILE A 106 2.57 -10.16 -11.04
CA ILE A 106 2.14 -9.17 -12.03
C ILE A 106 3.16 -9.10 -13.18
N ALA A 107 4.41 -9.56 -12.96
CA ALA A 107 5.52 -9.43 -13.89
C ALA A 107 5.52 -10.47 -15.02
N MET A 108 4.71 -11.53 -14.94
CA MET A 108 4.55 -12.45 -16.07
C MET A 108 3.62 -11.83 -17.11
N PRO A 109 4.09 -11.47 -18.32
CA PRO A 109 3.18 -11.17 -19.41
C PRO A 109 2.38 -12.46 -19.66
N LYS A 110 1.04 -12.37 -19.62
CA LYS A 110 0.20 -13.42 -20.20
C LYS A 110 0.55 -13.46 -21.69
N THR A 111 1.45 -14.36 -22.08
CA THR A 111 1.69 -14.67 -23.49
C THR A 111 0.41 -15.34 -24.00
N TYR A 112 -0.46 -14.55 -24.63
CA TYR A 112 -1.66 -15.04 -25.31
C TYR A 112 -1.33 -15.83 -26.60
N TYR A 113 -0.04 -15.93 -26.95
CA TYR A 113 0.39 -16.66 -28.14
C TYR A 113 0.70 -18.12 -27.78
N ARG A 114 -0.16 -19.03 -28.26
CA ARG A 114 0.14 -20.46 -28.39
C ARG A 114 0.58 -20.69 -29.84
N PRO A 115 1.85 -21.05 -30.11
CA PRO A 115 2.26 -21.39 -31.47
C PRO A 115 1.43 -22.58 -31.99
N PRO A 116 1.05 -22.61 -33.28
CA PRO A 116 0.43 -23.80 -33.86
C PRO A 116 1.42 -24.97 -33.79
N GLU A 117 0.93 -26.12 -33.31
CA GLU A 117 1.68 -27.39 -33.29
C GLU A 117 1.95 -27.80 -34.74
N GLN A 118 3.22 -28.06 -35.08
CA GLN A 118 3.66 -28.53 -36.40
C GLN A 118 3.35 -30.00 -36.61
#